data_AF-A0A256IEM5-F1
#
_entry.id   AF-A0A256IEM5-F1
#
_cell.length_a   1.000
_cell.length_b   1.000
_cell.length_c   1.000
_cell.angle_alpha   90.00
_cell.angle_beta   90.00
_cell.angle_gamma   90.00
#
_symmetry.space_group_name_H-M   'P 1'
#
loop_
_entity.id
_entity.type
_entity.pdbx_description
1 polymer ?
#
loop_
_entity_poly.entity_id
_entity_poly.type
_entity_poly.pdbx_seq_one_letter_code
_entity_poly.pdbx_strand_id
1 'polypeptide(L)'
;MSYNYGAYASNDNDSTQTSDSSGSSGSSTPDKNLTMVPHAAIEGDLVKVFGNENQFGQSLGLSWENVELVDGCLYYDPEKDKHKVFPWKDVVGIAPGEADGLSADDANQYLVKNYGTTEKRYELVEAVVPEQDEPVEIGNAIMWYSGSDEYGPKSASRTLAKILTRQGRDMVIDEEDSTAERYIKGWLRDTSASNVLRDDLEDRRFAFFEVKKQSNQSDRQYHHPIVVDTQTGAQVTVQNSTEETTGTLGGDENDESGDEGGEKEVAVPEPIADFISTCDSLGFNDRDRAATLLGDLIADEGNDLTADMVSDFGGEDAVLDEVAE
;
A
#
# COMPACT_ATOMS: atom_id res chain seq x y z
N MET A 1 -13.95 -10.39 8.28
CA MET A 1 -13.24 -9.57 9.30
C MET A 1 -13.46 -8.11 8.93
N SER A 2 -13.72 -7.18 9.86
CA SER A 2 -13.81 -5.74 9.52
C SER A 2 -12.45 -5.08 9.60
N TYR A 3 -12.05 -4.34 8.56
CA TYR A 3 -10.80 -3.56 8.55
C TYR A 3 -11.08 -2.13 8.98
N ASN A 4 -10.39 -1.67 10.03
CA ASN A 4 -10.45 -0.27 10.43
C ASN A 4 -9.59 0.59 9.49
N TYR A 5 -10.12 0.93 8.31
CA TYR A 5 -9.45 1.82 7.35
C TYR A 5 -9.04 3.17 7.96
N GLY A 6 -9.81 3.65 8.95
CA GLY A 6 -9.54 4.90 9.67
C GLY A 6 -8.23 4.88 10.47
N ALA A 7 -7.76 3.72 10.92
CA ALA A 7 -6.45 3.59 11.56
C ALA A 7 -5.28 3.85 10.59
N TYR A 8 -5.51 3.69 9.28
CA TYR A 8 -4.49 3.86 8.24
C TYR A 8 -4.64 5.16 7.42
N ALA A 9 -5.71 5.92 7.64
CA ALA A 9 -6.08 7.08 6.83
C ALA A 9 -5.89 8.41 7.59
N SER A 10 -5.38 9.45 6.92
CA SER A 10 -5.23 10.80 7.48
C SER A 10 -6.40 11.70 7.05
N ASN A 11 -7.34 11.92 7.99
CA ASN A 11 -8.52 12.81 7.93
C ASN A 11 -9.21 12.98 6.56
N ASP A 12 -10.37 12.34 6.44
CA ASP A 12 -11.19 12.24 5.22
C ASP A 12 -11.71 13.61 4.75
N ASN A 13 -11.32 14.05 3.55
CA ASN A 13 -12.02 15.11 2.81
C ASN A 13 -11.97 14.76 1.31
N ASP A 14 -13.14 14.51 0.73
CA ASP A 14 -13.23 13.67 -0.47
C ASP A 14 -12.79 14.36 -1.77
N SER A 15 -11.80 13.76 -2.44
CA SER A 15 -11.67 13.84 -3.89
C SER A 15 -11.35 12.47 -4.48
N THR A 16 -12.05 12.09 -5.56
CA THR A 16 -11.90 10.78 -6.22
C THR A 16 -11.06 10.91 -7.49
N GLN A 17 -9.79 10.49 -7.45
CA GLN A 17 -8.96 10.29 -8.64
C GLN A 17 -8.63 8.81 -8.81
N THR A 18 -9.10 8.16 -9.87
CA THR A 18 -8.60 6.83 -10.29
C THR A 18 -8.36 6.75 -11.79
N SER A 19 -7.29 6.05 -12.15
CA SER A 19 -6.74 5.92 -13.50
C SER A 19 -7.21 4.67 -14.24
N ASP A 20 -7.20 4.73 -15.57
CA ASP A 20 -7.43 3.58 -16.45
C ASP A 20 -6.12 2.85 -16.82
N SER A 21 -6.19 1.52 -16.95
CA SER A 21 -5.16 0.67 -17.55
C SER A 21 -5.82 -0.54 -18.23
N SER A 22 -5.33 -0.92 -19.41
CA SER A 22 -5.91 -1.98 -20.27
C SER A 22 -4.84 -2.93 -20.82
N GLY A 23 -5.14 -4.24 -20.84
CA GLY A 23 -4.26 -5.30 -21.32
C GLY A 23 -4.96 -6.67 -21.31
N SER A 24 -4.71 -7.50 -22.32
CA SER A 24 -5.47 -8.73 -22.65
C SER A 24 -4.67 -9.56 -23.67
N SER A 25 -4.66 -10.91 -23.68
CA SER A 25 -5.16 -11.94 -22.76
C SER A 25 -4.51 -13.31 -23.08
N GLY A 26 -4.73 -14.32 -22.23
CA GLY A 26 -4.29 -15.72 -22.43
C GLY A 26 -5.19 -16.69 -21.65
N SER A 27 -5.46 -17.88 -22.18
CA SER A 27 -6.60 -18.71 -21.72
C SER A 27 -6.24 -19.95 -20.88
N SER A 28 -6.66 -19.95 -19.61
CA SER A 28 -7.05 -21.14 -18.83
C SER A 28 -7.87 -20.68 -17.63
N THR A 29 -9.20 -20.52 -17.79
CA THR A 29 -10.07 -19.73 -16.87
C THR A 29 -9.44 -18.36 -16.57
N PRO A 30 -9.55 -17.39 -17.48
CA PRO A 30 -8.69 -16.21 -17.49
C PRO A 30 -8.75 -15.46 -16.15
N ASP A 31 -7.59 -15.16 -15.59
CA ASP A 31 -7.47 -14.40 -14.34
C ASP A 31 -8.22 -13.07 -14.50
N LYS A 32 -9.11 -12.77 -13.55
CA LYS A 32 -9.92 -11.55 -13.61
C LYS A 32 -9.00 -10.34 -13.47
N ASN A 33 -9.03 -9.43 -14.45
CA ASN A 33 -8.38 -8.12 -14.31
C ASN A 33 -9.12 -7.36 -13.20
N LEU A 34 -8.52 -7.22 -12.03
CA LEU A 34 -9.14 -6.66 -10.84
C LEU A 34 -8.54 -5.27 -10.53
N THR A 35 -9.33 -4.41 -9.91
CA THR A 35 -8.86 -3.11 -9.41
C THR A 35 -9.63 -2.74 -8.17
N MET A 36 -8.90 -2.32 -7.14
CA MET A 36 -9.48 -1.83 -5.90
C MET A 36 -9.77 -0.34 -6.01
N VAL A 37 -10.85 0.08 -5.38
CA VAL A 37 -11.04 1.46 -4.90
C VAL A 37 -10.74 1.45 -3.40
N PRO A 38 -10.13 2.51 -2.84
CA PRO A 38 -9.86 2.59 -1.41
C PRO A 38 -11.08 2.32 -0.54
N HIS A 39 -10.83 1.80 0.66
CA HIS A 39 -11.81 1.45 1.70
C HIS A 39 -12.73 0.27 1.35
N ALA A 40 -12.21 -0.65 0.53
CA ALA A 40 -12.75 -1.99 0.28
C ALA A 40 -11.62 -3.02 0.32
N ALA A 41 -11.91 -4.27 0.66
CA ALA A 41 -10.92 -5.30 0.93
C ALA A 41 -11.21 -6.64 0.25
N ILE A 42 -10.14 -7.30 -0.17
CA ILE A 42 -10.12 -8.70 -0.63
C ILE A 42 -9.15 -9.50 0.26
N GLU A 43 -9.36 -10.80 0.35
CA GLU A 43 -8.37 -11.76 0.83
C GLU A 43 -7.98 -12.71 -0.31
N GLY A 44 -6.73 -13.16 -0.37
CA GLY A 44 -6.27 -14.04 -1.43
C GLY A 44 -4.84 -14.52 -1.23
N ASP A 45 -4.42 -15.50 -2.01
CA ASP A 45 -3.07 -16.05 -1.94
C ASP A 45 -2.21 -15.32 -2.99
N LEU A 46 -1.17 -14.60 -2.54
CA LEU A 46 -0.31 -13.81 -3.43
C LEU A 46 0.75 -14.73 -4.05
N VAL A 47 0.46 -15.29 -5.22
CA VAL A 47 1.31 -16.32 -5.85
C VAL A 47 2.50 -15.73 -6.59
N LYS A 48 2.35 -14.51 -7.14
CA LYS A 48 3.41 -13.93 -8.00
C LYS A 48 3.33 -12.41 -8.11
N VAL A 49 4.49 -11.78 -8.12
CA VAL A 49 4.66 -10.34 -8.41
C VAL A 49 5.66 -10.20 -9.56
N PHE A 50 5.38 -9.34 -10.54
CA PHE A 50 6.20 -9.23 -11.74
C PHE A 50 6.13 -7.84 -12.36
N GLY A 51 7.26 -7.34 -12.88
CA GLY A 51 7.24 -6.17 -13.75
C GLY A 51 6.75 -6.54 -15.15
N ASN A 52 6.16 -5.58 -15.85
CA ASN A 52 5.69 -5.68 -17.22
C ASN A 52 5.85 -4.34 -17.92
N GLU A 53 6.41 -4.34 -19.12
CA GLU A 53 6.61 -3.13 -19.94
C GLU A 53 5.74 -3.18 -21.19
N ASN A 54 5.05 -2.07 -21.48
CA ASN A 54 4.22 -1.93 -22.65
C ASN A 54 4.35 -0.50 -23.24
N GLN A 55 3.61 -0.22 -24.32
CA GLN A 55 3.70 1.08 -25.02
C GLN A 55 3.37 2.31 -24.15
N PHE A 56 2.59 2.12 -23.08
CA PHE A 56 2.20 3.13 -22.08
C PHE A 56 3.14 3.16 -20.85
N GLY A 57 4.26 2.45 -20.90
CA GLY A 57 5.26 2.38 -19.83
C GLY A 57 5.24 1.08 -19.01
N GLN A 58 5.88 1.15 -17.85
CA GLN A 58 6.09 0.02 -16.95
C GLN A 58 4.98 -0.08 -15.90
N SER A 59 4.64 -1.33 -15.56
CA SER A 59 3.57 -1.71 -14.64
C SER A 59 4.03 -2.89 -13.77
N LEU A 60 3.67 -2.86 -12.49
CA LEU A 60 3.78 -3.98 -11.57
C LEU A 60 2.48 -4.80 -11.65
N GLY A 61 2.57 -6.06 -12.01
CA GLY A 61 1.49 -7.03 -11.95
C GLY A 61 1.55 -7.82 -10.65
N LEU A 62 0.41 -7.95 -9.97
CA LEU A 62 0.21 -8.84 -8.82
C LEU A 62 -0.75 -9.95 -9.25
N SER A 63 -0.34 -11.21 -9.12
CA SER A 63 -1.12 -12.40 -9.46
C SER A 63 -1.59 -13.07 -8.19
N TRP A 64 -2.90 -13.23 -8.05
CA TRP A 64 -3.56 -13.75 -6.87
C TRP A 64 -4.41 -14.98 -7.22
N GLU A 65 -4.36 -15.99 -6.37
CA GLU A 65 -5.25 -17.17 -6.42
C GLU A 65 -6.22 -17.17 -5.23
N ASN A 66 -7.31 -17.91 -5.35
CA ASN A 66 -8.32 -18.10 -4.29
C ASN A 66 -8.80 -16.77 -3.67
N VAL A 67 -9.02 -15.75 -4.52
CA VAL A 67 -9.42 -14.41 -4.06
C VAL A 67 -10.87 -14.42 -3.63
N GLU A 68 -11.13 -13.83 -2.48
CA GLU A 68 -12.45 -13.64 -1.88
C GLU A 68 -12.69 -12.14 -1.62
N LEU A 69 -13.91 -11.68 -1.87
CA LEU A 69 -14.38 -10.38 -1.41
C LEU A 69 -14.71 -10.49 0.08
N VAL A 70 -14.12 -9.62 0.91
CA VAL A 70 -14.36 -9.61 2.37
C VAL A 70 -14.97 -8.31 2.88
N ASP A 71 -14.86 -7.21 2.10
CA ASP A 71 -15.60 -5.97 2.33
C ASP A 71 -15.75 -5.19 1.01
N GLY A 72 -16.99 -4.81 0.69
CA GLY A 72 -17.34 -3.91 -0.40
C GLY A 72 -18.27 -4.54 -1.42
N CYS A 73 -18.28 -3.98 -2.63
CA CYS A 73 -19.10 -4.45 -3.75
C CYS A 73 -18.23 -4.71 -4.97
N LEU A 74 -18.27 -5.94 -5.50
CA LEU A 74 -17.63 -6.33 -6.75
C LEU A 74 -18.53 -5.99 -7.94
N TYR A 75 -17.98 -5.20 -8.86
CA TYR A 75 -18.64 -4.79 -10.09
C TYR A 75 -17.86 -5.21 -11.34
N TYR A 76 -18.56 -5.45 -12.43
CA TYR A 76 -18.02 -5.74 -13.75
C TYR A 76 -18.20 -4.54 -14.71
N ASP A 77 -17.13 -4.19 -15.42
CA ASP A 77 -17.08 -3.23 -16.52
C ASP A 77 -17.15 -4.00 -17.86
N PRO A 78 -18.33 -4.05 -18.52
CA PRO A 78 -18.51 -4.80 -19.76
C PRO A 78 -17.84 -4.13 -20.97
N GLU A 79 -17.42 -2.87 -20.88
CA GLU A 79 -16.69 -2.20 -21.96
C GLU A 79 -15.19 -2.54 -21.96
N LYS A 80 -14.65 -2.89 -20.77
CA LYS A 80 -13.22 -3.15 -20.57
C LYS A 80 -12.87 -4.59 -20.21
N ASP A 81 -13.87 -5.46 -20.04
CA ASP A 81 -13.71 -6.85 -19.55
C ASP A 81 -12.91 -6.87 -18.24
N LYS A 82 -13.39 -6.08 -17.27
CA LYS A 82 -12.64 -5.75 -16.06
C LYS A 82 -13.52 -5.77 -14.82
N HIS A 83 -12.99 -6.27 -13.71
CA HIS A 83 -13.64 -6.28 -12.42
C HIS A 83 -13.09 -5.13 -11.56
N LYS A 84 -13.96 -4.53 -10.73
CA LYS A 84 -13.60 -3.42 -9.84
C LYS A 84 -14.35 -3.54 -8.53
N VAL A 85 -13.64 -3.51 -7.41
CA VAL A 85 -14.24 -3.47 -6.07
C VAL A 85 -14.42 -2.02 -5.66
N PHE A 86 -15.62 -1.66 -5.22
CA PHE A 86 -15.96 -0.33 -4.70
C PHE A 86 -16.30 -0.41 -3.20
N PRO A 87 -15.95 0.61 -2.39
CA PRO A 87 -16.41 0.70 -1.01
C PRO A 87 -17.92 0.97 -0.99
N TRP A 88 -18.60 0.50 0.05
CA TRP A 88 -20.04 0.74 0.26
C TRP A 88 -20.41 2.24 0.19
N LYS A 89 -19.56 3.12 0.73
CA LYS A 89 -19.70 4.59 0.67
C LYS A 89 -19.76 5.12 -0.77
N ASP A 90 -19.05 4.50 -1.72
CA ASP A 90 -19.12 4.86 -3.15
C ASP A 90 -20.38 4.33 -3.85
N VAL A 91 -21.00 3.28 -3.31
CA VAL A 91 -22.09 2.53 -3.95
C VAL A 91 -23.45 3.03 -3.48
N VAL A 92 -23.66 3.13 -2.16
CA VAL A 92 -24.93 3.52 -1.52
C VAL A 92 -24.84 4.84 -0.74
N GLY A 93 -23.64 5.43 -0.61
CA GLY A 93 -23.43 6.69 0.12
C GLY A 93 -23.24 6.55 1.63
N ILE A 94 -23.11 5.31 2.13
CA ILE A 94 -23.04 4.96 3.56
C ILE A 94 -21.98 3.86 3.72
N ALA A 95 -21.14 3.92 4.76
CA ALA A 95 -20.20 2.85 5.11
C ALA A 95 -20.83 1.81 6.08
N PRO A 96 -20.33 0.56 6.17
CA PRO A 96 -20.96 -0.49 6.97
C PRO A 96 -21.11 -0.18 8.47
N GLY A 97 -20.22 0.64 9.04
CA GLY A 97 -20.31 1.11 10.42
C GLY A 97 -21.17 2.36 10.65
N GLU A 98 -21.75 2.95 9.59
CA GLU A 98 -22.53 4.19 9.66
C GLU A 98 -24.06 3.96 9.69
N ALA A 99 -24.54 2.74 9.43
CA ALA A 99 -25.97 2.40 9.46
C ALA A 99 -26.26 0.99 9.99
N ASP A 100 -27.21 0.91 10.94
CA ASP A 100 -27.75 -0.35 11.43
C ASP A 100 -28.52 -1.08 10.30
N GLY A 101 -28.09 -2.29 9.95
CA GLY A 101 -28.82 -3.18 9.04
C GLY A 101 -28.55 -3.00 7.54
N LEU A 102 -27.42 -2.41 7.16
CA LEU A 102 -26.92 -2.50 5.77
C LEU A 102 -26.65 -3.98 5.40
N SER A 103 -27.08 -4.40 4.22
CA SER A 103 -26.98 -5.77 3.71
C SER A 103 -26.51 -5.83 2.25
N ALA A 104 -26.04 -7.00 1.78
CA ALA A 104 -25.67 -7.23 0.39
C ALA A 104 -26.77 -6.81 -0.62
N ASP A 105 -28.05 -7.02 -0.28
CA ASP A 105 -29.23 -6.67 -1.09
C ASP A 105 -29.40 -5.14 -1.31
N ASP A 106 -28.78 -4.29 -0.49
CA ASP A 106 -28.82 -2.83 -0.63
C ASP A 106 -27.87 -2.30 -1.73
N ALA A 107 -26.96 -3.14 -2.25
CA ALA A 107 -26.02 -2.76 -3.28
C ALA A 107 -26.72 -2.43 -4.61
N ASN A 108 -26.34 -1.31 -5.23
CA ASN A 108 -26.96 -0.85 -6.47
C ASN A 108 -26.64 -1.80 -7.64
N GLN A 109 -27.64 -2.51 -8.18
CA GLN A 109 -27.48 -3.44 -9.32
C GLN A 109 -26.69 -2.86 -10.52
N TYR A 110 -26.78 -1.55 -10.73
CA TYR A 110 -25.94 -0.81 -11.67
C TYR A 110 -25.32 0.40 -10.99
N LEU A 111 -24.01 0.57 -11.15
CA LEU A 111 -23.28 1.74 -10.67
C LEU A 111 -22.86 2.60 -11.86
N VAL A 112 -23.18 3.89 -11.81
CA VAL A 112 -22.75 4.87 -12.82
C VAL A 112 -21.77 5.84 -12.16
N LYS A 113 -20.56 5.94 -12.71
CA LYS A 113 -19.52 6.85 -12.23
C LYS A 113 -19.07 7.77 -13.36
N ASN A 114 -19.02 9.07 -13.08
CA ASN A 114 -18.56 10.08 -14.03
C ASN A 114 -17.08 10.40 -13.78
N TYR A 115 -16.26 10.18 -14.79
CA TYR A 115 -14.82 10.45 -14.79
C TYR A 115 -14.54 11.60 -15.77
N GLY A 116 -14.59 12.84 -15.26
CA GLY A 116 -14.52 14.04 -16.10
C GLY A 116 -15.74 14.12 -17.03
N THR A 117 -15.52 13.98 -18.34
CA THR A 117 -16.58 13.95 -19.36
C THR A 117 -17.03 12.54 -19.75
N THR A 118 -16.43 11.49 -19.17
CA THR A 118 -16.71 10.10 -19.52
C THR A 118 -17.58 9.46 -18.45
N GLU A 119 -18.82 9.12 -18.80
CA GLU A 119 -19.66 8.25 -17.99
C GLU A 119 -19.19 6.79 -18.15
N LYS A 120 -19.07 6.06 -17.04
CA LYS A 120 -18.85 4.61 -17.03
C LYS A 120 -19.97 3.93 -16.26
N ARG A 121 -20.47 2.83 -16.80
CA ARG A 121 -21.47 1.98 -16.18
C ARG A 121 -20.86 0.64 -15.82
N TYR A 122 -21.15 0.22 -14.60
CA TYR A 122 -20.76 -1.08 -14.08
C TYR A 122 -22.00 -1.88 -13.65
N GLU A 123 -21.90 -3.20 -13.72
CA GLU A 123 -22.96 -4.14 -13.31
C GLU A 123 -22.53 -4.87 -12.04
N LEU A 124 -23.39 -4.91 -11.03
CA LEU A 124 -23.09 -5.60 -9.76
C LEU A 124 -22.91 -7.10 -10.02
N VAL A 125 -21.83 -7.65 -9.48
CA VAL A 125 -21.53 -9.09 -9.50
C VAL A 125 -21.91 -9.68 -8.15
N GLU A 126 -21.30 -9.19 -7.07
CA GLU A 126 -21.50 -9.64 -5.68
C GLU A 126 -21.23 -8.48 -4.71
N ALA A 127 -21.76 -8.57 -3.49
CA ALA A 127 -21.49 -7.60 -2.41
C ALA A 127 -21.35 -8.32 -1.06
N VAL A 128 -20.48 -7.79 -0.19
CA VAL A 128 -20.20 -8.34 1.14
C VAL A 128 -20.17 -7.19 2.14
N VAL A 129 -21.06 -7.24 3.12
CA VAL A 129 -21.00 -6.38 4.30
C VAL A 129 -20.13 -7.06 5.36
N PRO A 130 -19.01 -6.44 5.77
CA PRO A 130 -18.07 -7.06 6.71
C PRO A 130 -18.77 -7.40 8.04
N GLU A 131 -18.42 -8.56 8.60
CA GLU A 131 -18.96 -9.13 9.85
C GLU A 131 -20.43 -9.56 9.82
N GLN A 132 -21.18 -9.24 8.76
CA GLN A 132 -22.57 -9.67 8.57
C GLN A 132 -22.69 -10.79 7.52
N ASP A 133 -21.98 -10.63 6.40
CA ASP A 133 -21.95 -11.59 5.30
C ASP A 133 -20.69 -12.47 5.34
N GLU A 134 -20.78 -13.68 4.81
CA GLU A 134 -19.63 -14.55 4.57
C GLU A 134 -18.83 -14.05 3.34
N PRO A 135 -17.49 -14.25 3.29
CA PRO A 135 -16.69 -13.93 2.12
C PRO A 135 -17.19 -14.61 0.84
N VAL A 136 -17.05 -13.93 -0.31
CA VAL A 136 -17.53 -14.43 -1.60
C VAL A 136 -16.38 -14.64 -2.58
N GLU A 137 -16.28 -15.85 -3.14
CA GLU A 137 -15.22 -16.25 -4.07
C GLU A 137 -15.25 -15.43 -5.38
N ILE A 138 -14.18 -14.68 -5.61
CA ILE A 138 -13.88 -14.01 -6.88
C ILE A 138 -13.17 -14.98 -7.84
N GLY A 139 -12.34 -15.88 -7.31
CA GLY A 139 -11.46 -16.78 -8.07
C GLY A 139 -10.09 -16.14 -8.32
N ASN A 140 -9.37 -16.56 -9.36
CA ASN A 140 -8.05 -15.98 -9.67
C ASN A 140 -8.15 -14.55 -10.23
N ALA A 141 -7.20 -13.70 -9.85
CA ALA A 141 -7.18 -12.29 -10.27
C ALA A 141 -5.75 -11.79 -10.57
N ILE A 142 -5.65 -10.86 -11.53
CA ILE A 142 -4.45 -10.05 -11.74
C ILE A 142 -4.77 -8.58 -11.52
N MET A 143 -3.95 -7.93 -10.71
CA MET A 143 -4.05 -6.51 -10.38
C MET A 143 -2.85 -5.75 -10.96
N TRP A 144 -3.10 -4.58 -11.55
CA TRP A 144 -2.09 -3.83 -12.32
C TRP A 144 -1.82 -2.44 -11.72
N TYR A 145 -0.62 -2.27 -11.18
CA TYR A 145 -0.15 -1.03 -10.58
C TYR A 145 0.83 -0.31 -11.51
N SER A 146 0.47 0.90 -11.94
CA SER A 146 1.29 1.69 -12.87
C SER A 146 1.02 3.19 -12.68
N GLY A 147 1.75 4.01 -13.42
CA GLY A 147 1.73 5.47 -13.38
C GLY A 147 0.84 6.15 -14.41
N SER A 148 1.41 7.18 -15.02
CA SER A 148 0.92 7.94 -16.18
C SER A 148 2.09 8.66 -16.85
N ASP A 149 1.98 9.01 -18.13
CA ASP A 149 3.00 9.77 -18.86
C ASP A 149 3.25 11.19 -18.28
N GLU A 150 2.26 11.78 -17.61
CA GLU A 150 2.33 13.14 -17.05
C GLU A 150 2.95 13.18 -15.64
N TYR A 151 2.69 12.16 -14.80
CA TYR A 151 3.06 12.16 -13.38
C TYR A 151 4.00 11.01 -12.96
N GLY A 152 4.39 10.12 -13.89
CA GLY A 152 5.20 8.95 -13.57
C GLY A 152 4.44 7.89 -12.73
N PRO A 153 5.14 6.90 -12.15
CA PRO A 153 4.57 5.88 -11.25
C PRO A 153 3.87 6.47 -10.02
N LYS A 154 2.66 5.97 -9.74
CA LYS A 154 1.87 6.37 -8.56
C LYS A 154 2.54 5.88 -7.27
N SER A 155 2.30 6.61 -6.18
CA SER A 155 2.76 6.26 -4.82
C SER A 155 2.48 4.78 -4.50
N ALA A 156 1.22 4.34 -4.60
CA ALA A 156 0.84 2.92 -4.40
C ALA A 156 1.67 1.92 -5.21
N SER A 157 1.98 2.22 -6.47
CA SER A 157 2.77 1.34 -7.33
C SER A 157 4.23 1.23 -6.86
N ARG A 158 4.81 2.31 -6.35
CA ARG A 158 6.13 2.29 -5.72
C ARG A 158 6.10 1.55 -4.38
N THR A 159 5.12 1.83 -3.52
CA THR A 159 4.97 1.14 -2.22
C THR A 159 4.87 -0.37 -2.40
N LEU A 160 4.02 -0.84 -3.32
CA LEU A 160 3.86 -2.28 -3.60
C LEU A 160 5.14 -2.90 -4.16
N ALA A 161 5.86 -2.21 -5.05
CA ALA A 161 7.16 -2.67 -5.52
C ALA A 161 8.17 -2.79 -4.37
N LYS A 162 8.19 -1.81 -3.44
CA LYS A 162 9.12 -1.80 -2.29
C LYS A 162 8.80 -2.84 -1.22
N ILE A 163 7.54 -3.15 -0.94
CA ILE A 163 7.17 -4.12 0.12
C ILE A 163 7.09 -5.58 -0.38
N LEU A 164 6.70 -5.81 -1.64
CA LEU A 164 6.41 -7.18 -2.14
C LEU A 164 7.55 -7.85 -2.91
N THR A 165 8.58 -7.13 -3.36
CA THR A 165 9.63 -7.71 -4.24
C THR A 165 10.92 -8.02 -3.52
N ARG A 166 11.68 -9.06 -3.96
CA ARG A 166 12.97 -9.47 -3.36
C ARG A 166 13.99 -8.33 -3.29
N GLN A 167 13.91 -7.42 -4.26
CA GLN A 167 14.77 -6.24 -4.34
C GLN A 167 14.39 -5.16 -3.32
N GLY A 168 13.21 -5.22 -2.70
CA GLY A 168 12.77 -4.24 -1.69
C GLY A 168 12.81 -2.80 -2.22
N ARG A 169 13.43 -1.89 -1.47
CA ARG A 169 13.64 -0.47 -1.88
C ARG A 169 14.27 -0.37 -3.28
N ASP A 170 15.23 -1.25 -3.55
CA ASP A 170 16.06 -1.33 -4.75
C ASP A 170 15.30 -1.76 -6.03
N MET A 171 14.01 -2.14 -5.93
CA MET A 171 13.16 -2.42 -7.09
C MET A 171 12.74 -1.14 -7.84
N VAL A 172 12.62 -0.03 -7.11
CA VAL A 172 12.20 1.27 -7.66
C VAL A 172 13.45 2.07 -8.01
N ILE A 173 13.52 2.51 -9.26
CA ILE A 173 14.55 3.45 -9.71
C ILE A 173 14.01 4.86 -9.50
N ASP A 174 14.63 5.60 -8.58
CA ASP A 174 14.34 7.01 -8.36
C ASP A 174 15.35 7.84 -9.21
N GLU A 175 14.94 8.24 -10.43
CA GLU A 175 15.69 9.20 -11.27
C GLU A 175 15.21 10.63 -11.02
N GLU A 176 16.00 11.44 -10.30
CA GLU A 176 15.69 12.84 -9.96
C GLU A 176 15.60 13.79 -11.18
N ASP A 177 16.13 13.40 -12.34
CA ASP A 177 16.41 14.30 -13.48
C ASP A 177 15.73 13.85 -14.80
N SER A 178 14.64 13.07 -14.69
CA SER A 178 13.95 12.48 -15.85
C SER A 178 12.57 13.10 -16.13
N THR A 179 12.32 13.44 -17.40
CA THR A 179 10.98 13.84 -17.87
C THR A 179 9.99 12.68 -17.69
N ALA A 180 8.76 12.95 -17.25
CA ALA A 180 7.79 11.93 -16.85
C ALA A 180 7.55 10.78 -17.87
N GLU A 181 7.58 11.06 -19.19
CA GLU A 181 7.51 10.03 -20.25
C GLU A 181 8.67 9.02 -20.24
N ARG A 182 9.87 9.44 -19.83
CA ARG A 182 11.03 8.54 -19.62
C ARG A 182 10.87 7.82 -18.30
N TYR A 183 10.48 8.55 -17.26
CA TYR A 183 10.36 8.02 -15.92
C TYR A 183 9.35 6.85 -15.83
N ILE A 184 8.18 6.98 -16.48
CA ILE A 184 7.19 5.90 -16.53
C ILE A 184 7.69 4.65 -17.30
N LYS A 185 8.78 4.76 -18.07
CA LYS A 185 9.39 3.66 -18.84
C LYS A 185 10.64 3.06 -18.19
N GLY A 186 11.08 3.56 -17.04
CA GLY A 186 12.31 3.10 -16.38
C GLY A 186 12.27 3.14 -14.85
N TRP A 187 11.09 3.10 -14.22
CA TRP A 187 10.95 3.17 -12.76
C TRP A 187 11.03 1.81 -12.06
N LEU A 188 10.86 0.69 -12.77
CA LEU A 188 11.08 -0.66 -12.26
C LEU A 188 12.42 -1.19 -12.74
N ARG A 189 13.22 -1.72 -11.80
CA ARG A 189 14.55 -2.27 -12.07
C ARG A 189 14.54 -3.62 -12.80
N ASP A 190 13.45 -4.38 -12.67
CA ASP A 190 13.24 -5.63 -13.42
C ASP A 190 11.79 -5.75 -13.94
N THR A 191 11.65 -5.78 -15.26
CA THR A 191 10.41 -6.07 -15.99
C THR A 191 10.48 -7.35 -16.81
N SER A 192 11.56 -8.13 -16.62
CA SER A 192 11.90 -9.32 -17.40
C SER A 192 11.71 -10.62 -16.63
N ALA A 193 11.87 -10.59 -15.32
CA ALA A 193 11.68 -11.76 -14.45
C ALA A 193 10.21 -12.20 -14.37
N SER A 194 10.00 -13.52 -14.43
CA SER A 194 8.67 -14.12 -14.37
C SER A 194 8.05 -14.12 -12.97
N ASN A 195 8.84 -13.96 -11.90
CA ASN A 195 8.39 -13.69 -10.53
C ASN A 195 9.51 -13.01 -9.74
N VAL A 196 9.21 -11.86 -9.13
CA VAL A 196 10.08 -11.08 -8.23
C VAL A 196 9.53 -10.99 -6.81
N LEU A 197 8.43 -11.68 -6.48
CA LEU A 197 7.88 -11.79 -5.13
C LEU A 197 8.95 -12.22 -4.12
N ARG A 198 8.93 -11.64 -2.92
CA ARG A 198 9.79 -12.04 -1.80
C ARG A 198 9.51 -13.47 -1.34
N ASP A 199 10.57 -14.20 -1.06
CA ASP A 199 10.52 -15.60 -0.67
C ASP A 199 9.79 -15.83 0.67
N ASP A 200 9.77 -14.82 1.58
CA ASP A 200 9.02 -14.88 2.85
C ASP A 200 7.52 -14.56 2.72
N LEU A 201 7.08 -14.20 1.52
CA LEU A 201 5.68 -13.92 1.17
C LEU A 201 5.06 -15.01 0.26
N GLU A 202 5.85 -15.95 -0.25
CA GLU A 202 5.35 -17.09 -1.04
C GLU A 202 4.46 -18.02 -0.20
N ASP A 203 3.45 -18.65 -0.84
CA ASP A 203 2.48 -19.56 -0.22
C ASP A 203 1.66 -18.98 0.97
N ARG A 204 1.57 -17.65 1.10
CA ARG A 204 0.82 -16.96 2.16
C ARG A 204 -0.46 -16.28 1.65
N ARG A 205 -1.47 -16.25 2.53
CA ARG A 205 -2.74 -15.56 2.31
C ARG A 205 -2.68 -14.16 2.91
N PHE A 206 -3.04 -13.16 2.12
CA PHE A 206 -3.03 -11.76 2.52
C PHE A 206 -4.39 -11.11 2.32
N ALA A 207 -4.75 -10.23 3.25
CA ALA A 207 -5.75 -9.20 3.04
C ALA A 207 -5.10 -8.04 2.30
N PHE A 208 -5.80 -7.53 1.28
CA PHE A 208 -5.38 -6.38 0.51
C PHE A 208 -6.47 -5.32 0.43
N PHE A 209 -6.11 -4.09 0.77
CA PHE A 209 -6.95 -2.91 0.61
C PHE A 209 -6.11 -1.66 0.34
N GLU A 210 -6.76 -0.59 -0.10
CA GLU A 210 -6.15 0.73 -0.24
C GLU A 210 -6.84 1.72 0.69
N VAL A 211 -6.11 2.72 1.16
CA VAL A 211 -6.66 3.88 1.87
C VAL A 211 -6.24 5.18 1.18
N LYS A 212 -6.96 6.28 1.42
CA LYS A 212 -6.50 7.61 1.01
C LYS A 212 -5.64 8.24 2.11
N LYS A 213 -4.43 8.68 1.77
CA LYS A 213 -3.57 9.52 2.63
C LYS A 213 -3.41 10.91 2.02
N GLN A 214 -3.37 11.95 2.85
CA GLN A 214 -3.05 13.30 2.38
C GLN A 214 -1.56 13.41 2.00
N SER A 215 -1.24 14.13 0.92
CA SER A 215 0.13 14.49 0.57
C SER A 215 0.60 15.65 1.43
N ASN A 216 1.80 15.54 2.02
CA ASN A 216 2.41 16.62 2.79
C ASN A 216 2.96 17.76 1.90
N GLN A 217 3.05 17.52 0.59
CA GLN A 217 3.61 18.44 -0.42
C GLN A 217 2.55 19.05 -1.35
N SER A 218 1.28 18.63 -1.24
CA SER A 218 0.19 19.17 -2.08
C SER A 218 -1.19 18.91 -1.45
N ASP A 219 -2.19 19.71 -1.80
CA ASP A 219 -3.59 19.53 -1.38
C ASP A 219 -4.26 18.26 -1.97
N ARG A 220 -3.48 17.29 -2.50
CA ARG A 220 -3.96 16.07 -3.14
C ARG A 220 -3.87 14.89 -2.18
N GLN A 221 -4.92 14.07 -2.17
CA GLN A 221 -4.84 12.73 -1.58
C GLN A 221 -4.18 11.75 -2.56
N TYR A 222 -3.47 10.76 -2.04
CA TYR A 222 -2.95 9.63 -2.80
C TYR A 222 -3.42 8.31 -2.22
N HIS A 223 -3.47 7.28 -3.08
CA HIS A 223 -3.77 5.92 -2.67
C HIS A 223 -2.56 5.30 -1.98
N HIS A 224 -2.77 4.73 -0.80
CA HIS A 224 -1.77 4.01 -0.04
C HIS A 224 -2.24 2.55 0.15
N PRO A 225 -1.53 1.58 -0.41
CA PRO A 225 -1.88 0.17 -0.34
C PRO A 225 -1.44 -0.42 1.00
N ILE A 226 -2.29 -1.26 1.58
CA ILE A 226 -2.03 -2.03 2.78
C ILE A 226 -2.15 -3.52 2.42
N VAL A 227 -1.16 -4.30 2.83
CA VAL A 227 -1.10 -5.76 2.67
C VAL A 227 -0.93 -6.33 4.07
N VAL A 228 -1.84 -7.17 4.55
CA VAL A 228 -1.78 -7.78 5.89
C VAL A 228 -1.80 -9.30 5.74
N ASP A 229 -0.88 -10.00 6.38
CA ASP A 229 -0.94 -11.47 6.46
C ASP A 229 -2.14 -11.90 7.32
N THR A 230 -2.99 -12.78 6.80
CA THR A 230 -4.26 -13.13 7.48
C THR A 230 -4.09 -14.12 8.63
N GLN A 231 -2.92 -14.77 8.76
CA GLN A 231 -2.61 -15.72 9.82
C GLN A 231 -2.03 -15.03 11.06
N THR A 232 -1.18 -14.02 10.86
CA THR A 232 -0.49 -13.28 11.93
C THR A 232 -1.14 -11.93 12.24
N GLY A 233 -1.90 -11.36 11.31
CA GLY A 233 -2.42 -9.99 11.40
C GLY A 233 -1.35 -8.90 11.18
N ALA A 234 -0.11 -9.27 10.84
CA ALA A 234 0.98 -8.33 10.64
C ALA A 234 0.91 -7.69 9.25
N GLN A 235 1.13 -6.37 9.17
CA GLN A 235 1.27 -5.67 7.89
C GLN A 235 2.61 -6.02 7.24
N VAL A 236 2.60 -6.23 5.92
CA VAL A 236 3.82 -6.43 5.12
C VAL A 236 4.53 -5.09 4.93
N THR A 237 5.69 -4.95 5.55
CA THR A 237 6.60 -3.80 5.43
C THR A 237 7.79 -4.11 4.51
N VAL A 238 8.66 -3.14 4.28
CA VAL A 238 9.87 -3.33 3.45
C VAL A 238 10.90 -4.17 4.22
N GLN A 239 11.55 -5.13 3.54
CA GLN A 239 12.66 -5.89 4.12
C GLN A 239 13.98 -5.11 3.96
N ASN A 240 14.67 -4.82 5.07
CA ASN A 240 16.04 -4.30 5.02
C ASN A 240 17.01 -5.47 4.79
N SER A 241 17.64 -5.50 3.61
CA SER A 241 18.54 -6.58 3.17
C SER A 241 19.98 -6.38 3.69
N THR A 242 20.18 -6.41 5.01
CA THR A 242 21.50 -6.14 5.61
C THR A 242 22.00 -7.17 6.62
N GLU A 243 21.20 -8.16 7.06
CA GLU A 243 21.71 -9.23 7.95
C GLU A 243 21.05 -10.61 7.74
N GLU A 244 21.89 -11.66 7.68
CA GLU A 244 21.47 -13.06 7.73
C GLU A 244 21.09 -13.48 9.17
N THR A 245 20.04 -12.88 9.75
CA THR A 245 19.55 -13.33 11.06
C THR A 245 18.02 -13.33 11.14
N THR A 246 17.46 -14.51 11.37
CA THR A 246 16.15 -14.89 11.95
C THR A 246 15.01 -13.85 11.91
N GLY A 247 13.94 -14.19 11.20
CA GLY A 247 12.74 -13.35 11.08
C GLY A 247 11.94 -13.12 12.37
N THR A 248 10.97 -12.22 12.25
CA THR A 248 10.18 -11.58 13.32
C THR A 248 9.33 -12.55 14.15
N LEU A 249 9.91 -13.10 15.22
CA LEU A 249 9.17 -13.76 16.30
C LEU A 249 9.78 -13.35 17.64
N GLY A 250 9.00 -12.66 18.47
CA GLY A 250 9.44 -12.13 19.76
C GLY A 250 9.88 -13.23 20.74
N GLY A 251 11.03 -13.00 21.38
CA GLY A 251 11.59 -13.86 22.42
C GLY A 251 12.20 -12.99 23.52
N ASP A 252 11.45 -12.86 24.60
CA ASP A 252 11.85 -12.21 25.86
C ASP A 252 13.05 -12.97 26.46
N GLU A 253 14.21 -12.34 26.66
CA GLU A 253 15.14 -12.71 27.74
C GLU A 253 16.10 -11.55 28.08
N ASN A 254 16.30 -11.36 29.39
CA ASN A 254 16.80 -10.14 30.03
C ASN A 254 18.20 -10.36 30.63
N ASP A 255 19.19 -9.51 30.33
CA ASP A 255 20.39 -9.38 31.18
C ASP A 255 21.03 -7.97 31.12
N GLU A 256 21.66 -7.54 32.21
CA GLU A 256 22.08 -6.15 32.47
C GLU A 256 23.59 -5.87 32.23
N SER A 257 23.90 -4.56 32.11
CA SER A 257 25.16 -3.88 32.52
C SER A 257 26.40 -3.93 31.62
N GLY A 258 26.95 -2.75 31.31
CA GLY A 258 28.32 -2.59 30.80
C GLY A 258 28.70 -1.18 30.30
N ASP A 259 28.99 -0.26 31.22
CA ASP A 259 29.57 1.08 30.94
C ASP A 259 30.99 1.00 30.31
N GLU A 260 31.27 1.82 29.29
CA GLU A 260 32.42 2.76 29.25
C GLU A 260 32.46 3.57 27.94
N GLY A 261 32.65 4.89 28.07
CA GLY A 261 32.53 5.84 26.96
C GLY A 261 33.71 5.92 25.99
N GLY A 262 33.42 6.39 24.78
CA GLY A 262 34.39 6.89 23.81
C GLY A 262 33.67 7.68 22.73
N GLU A 263 34.24 8.82 22.33
CA GLU A 263 33.76 9.61 21.19
C GLU A 263 33.88 8.79 19.90
N LYS A 264 32.83 8.03 19.60
CA LYS A 264 32.53 7.56 18.25
C LYS A 264 31.61 8.59 17.61
N GLU A 265 31.87 8.86 16.34
CA GLU A 265 30.86 9.33 15.40
C GLU A 265 29.67 8.36 15.50
N VAL A 266 28.59 8.77 16.18
CA VAL A 266 27.44 7.91 16.45
C VAL A 266 26.72 7.73 15.13
N ALA A 267 26.97 6.60 14.48
CA ALA A 267 26.25 6.23 13.27
C ALA A 267 24.76 6.28 13.57
N VAL A 268 24.04 7.13 12.85
CA VAL A 268 22.61 7.38 13.07
C VAL A 268 21.87 6.04 13.03
N PRO A 269 21.18 5.62 14.12
CA PRO A 269 20.45 4.36 14.14
C PRO A 269 19.44 4.29 12.99
N GLU A 270 19.30 3.13 12.34
CA GLU A 270 18.46 3.00 11.12
C GLU A 270 17.04 3.59 11.28
N PRO A 271 16.29 3.39 12.38
CA PRO A 271 14.97 4.01 12.55
C PRO A 271 14.99 5.54 12.61
N ILE A 272 16.09 6.13 13.11
CA ILE A 272 16.29 7.59 13.16
C ILE A 272 16.71 8.10 11.78
N ALA A 273 17.57 7.36 11.06
CA ALA A 273 17.94 7.67 9.68
C ALA A 273 16.74 7.55 8.72
N ASP A 274 15.86 6.56 8.91
CA ASP A 274 14.61 6.41 8.16
C ASP A 274 13.60 7.50 8.54
N PHE A 275 13.57 7.95 9.80
CA PHE A 275 12.80 9.14 10.19
C PHE A 275 13.31 10.41 9.50
N ILE A 276 14.62 10.66 9.52
CA ILE A 276 15.25 11.83 8.86
C ILE A 276 14.99 11.77 7.34
N SER A 277 15.24 10.62 6.70
CA SER A 277 14.96 10.42 5.28
C SER A 277 13.47 10.54 4.94
N THR A 278 12.59 10.13 5.86
CA THR A 278 11.14 10.35 5.72
C THR A 278 10.83 11.84 5.78
N CYS A 279 11.37 12.60 6.73
CA CYS A 279 11.23 14.06 6.79
C CYS A 279 11.74 14.75 5.52
N ASP A 280 12.93 14.39 5.02
CA ASP A 280 13.48 14.91 3.76
C ASP A 280 12.56 14.61 2.57
N SER A 281 12.12 13.35 2.43
CA SER A 281 11.25 12.93 1.33
C SER A 281 9.88 13.62 1.35
N LEU A 282 9.44 14.06 2.55
CA LEU A 282 8.20 14.83 2.76
C LEU A 282 8.41 16.34 2.67
N GLY A 283 9.66 16.84 2.61
CA GLY A 283 9.99 18.26 2.63
C GLY A 283 9.73 18.92 3.99
N PHE A 284 9.96 18.19 5.09
CA PHE A 284 9.75 18.63 6.46
C PHE A 284 11.00 19.28 7.06
N ASN A 285 11.55 20.26 6.34
CA ASN A 285 12.68 21.11 6.73
C ASN A 285 12.34 22.11 7.87
N ASP A 286 11.28 21.85 8.64
CA ASP A 286 10.75 22.70 9.70
C ASP A 286 10.63 21.88 10.99
N ARG A 287 11.36 22.31 12.03
CA ARG A 287 11.55 21.56 13.26
C ARG A 287 10.24 21.22 13.97
N ASP A 288 9.26 22.12 13.96
CA ASP A 288 7.98 21.93 14.67
C ASP A 288 7.15 20.80 14.01
N ARG A 289 7.24 20.67 12.67
CA ARG A 289 6.58 19.59 11.92
C ARG A 289 7.27 18.25 12.09
N ALA A 290 8.60 18.23 12.04
CA ALA A 290 9.39 17.03 12.33
C ALA A 290 9.15 16.55 13.77
N ALA A 291 9.14 17.46 14.76
CA ALA A 291 8.87 17.13 16.17
C ALA A 291 7.51 16.48 16.38
N THR A 292 6.48 16.97 15.68
CA THR A 292 5.14 16.37 15.74
C THR A 292 5.14 14.94 15.19
N LEU A 293 5.76 14.73 14.03
CA LEU A 293 5.87 13.40 13.41
C LEU A 293 6.71 12.44 14.27
N LEU A 294 7.79 12.92 14.88
CA LEU A 294 8.65 12.14 15.79
C LEU A 294 7.86 11.66 17.01
N GLY A 295 7.09 12.55 17.65
CA GLY A 295 6.23 12.21 18.79
C GLY A 295 5.12 11.23 18.43
N ASP A 296 4.47 11.41 17.27
CA ASP A 296 3.45 10.47 16.77
C ASP A 296 4.03 9.07 16.51
N LEU A 297 5.25 9.00 15.95
CA LEU A 297 5.95 7.76 15.64
C LEU A 297 6.49 7.03 16.88
N ILE A 298 6.91 7.74 17.92
CA ILE A 298 7.33 7.15 19.20
C ILE A 298 6.13 6.63 20.01
N ALA A 299 4.95 7.25 19.85
CA ALA A 299 3.74 6.89 20.58
C ALA A 299 2.96 5.71 19.95
N ASP A 300 3.33 5.28 18.74
CA ASP A 300 2.74 4.13 18.06
C ASP A 300 3.46 2.83 18.46
N GLU A 301 2.80 1.98 19.26
CA GLU A 301 3.34 0.71 19.75
C GLU A 301 3.67 -0.31 18.63
N GLY A 302 3.34 -0.01 17.37
CA GLY A 302 3.67 -0.81 16.19
C GLY A 302 4.87 -0.34 15.34
N ASN A 303 5.63 0.65 15.80
CA ASN A 303 6.70 1.30 15.01
C ASN A 303 8.12 0.98 15.51
N ASP A 304 9.09 0.94 14.58
CA ASP A 304 10.49 0.57 14.85
C ASP A 304 11.30 1.70 15.55
N LEU A 305 10.75 2.92 15.64
CA LEU A 305 11.38 4.08 16.28
C LEU A 305 10.87 4.26 17.71
N THR A 306 11.64 3.78 18.70
CA THR A 306 11.24 3.84 20.12
C THR A 306 11.80 5.07 20.85
N ALA A 307 11.16 5.42 21.97
CA ALA A 307 11.61 6.50 22.86
C ALA A 307 13.05 6.30 23.38
N ASP A 308 13.42 5.05 23.67
CA ASP A 308 14.75 4.71 24.18
C ASP A 308 15.82 4.91 23.10
N MET A 309 15.55 4.55 21.84
CA MET A 309 16.49 4.79 20.73
C MET A 309 16.71 6.28 20.47
N VAL A 310 15.66 7.10 20.58
CA VAL A 310 15.75 8.55 20.46
C VAL A 310 16.52 9.17 21.64
N SER A 311 16.33 8.65 22.85
CA SER A 311 17.13 9.01 24.02
C SER A 311 18.61 8.68 23.83
N ASP A 312 18.93 7.46 23.38
CA ASP A 312 20.31 6.97 23.19
C ASP A 312 21.07 7.71 22.08
N PHE A 313 20.37 8.25 21.08
CA PHE A 313 20.96 9.10 20.03
C PHE A 313 21.26 10.54 20.50
N GLY A 314 20.76 10.96 21.66
CA GLY A 314 20.96 12.31 22.21
C GLY A 314 19.67 13.08 22.53
N GLY A 315 18.51 12.44 22.38
CA GLY A 315 17.19 13.02 22.60
C GLY A 315 16.54 13.58 21.34
N GLU A 316 15.26 13.96 21.45
CA GLU A 316 14.46 14.49 20.34
C GLU A 316 15.14 15.68 19.65
N ASP A 317 15.77 16.59 20.41
CA ASP A 317 16.48 17.74 19.84
C ASP A 317 17.62 17.36 18.89
N ALA A 318 18.37 16.27 19.18
CA ALA A 318 19.46 15.81 18.31
C ALA A 318 18.93 15.19 17.01
N VAL A 319 17.85 14.41 17.09
CA VAL A 319 17.15 13.90 15.90
C VAL A 319 16.62 15.04 15.03
N LEU A 320 16.10 16.10 15.65
CA LEU A 320 15.50 17.24 14.96
C LEU A 320 16.51 18.29 14.47
N ASP A 321 17.75 18.25 14.95
CA ASP A 321 18.87 19.01 14.38
C ASP A 321 19.33 18.39 13.04
N GLU A 322 19.44 17.06 12.95
CA GLU A 322 19.80 16.34 11.72
C GLU A 322 18.76 16.48 10.58
N VAL A 323 17.48 16.76 10.90
CA VAL A 323 16.42 17.06 9.91
C VAL A 323 16.50 18.51 9.39
N ALA A 324 17.31 19.37 10.02
CA ALA A 324 17.33 20.81 9.77
C ALA A 324 18.62 21.34 9.10
N GLU A 325 19.61 20.47 8.82
CA GLU A 325 20.84 20.80 8.05
C GLU A 325 20.63 20.78 6.52
#